data_AF-A0A8J8WDP7-F1
#
_entry.id   AF-A0A8J8WDP7-F1
#
_cell.length_a   1.000
_cell.length_b   1.000
_cell.length_c   1.000
_cell.angle_alpha   90.00
_cell.angle_beta   90.00
_cell.angle_gamma   90.00
#
_symmetry.space_group_name_H-M   'P 1'
#
loop_
_entity.id
_entity.type
_entity.pdbx_description
1 polymer ?
#
loop_
_entity_poly.entity_id
_entity_poly.type
_entity_poly.pdbx_seq_one_letter_code
_entity_poly.pdbx_strand_id
1 'polypeptide(L)'
;MLDKNPDQILDSKLIHIQNEFREKIPSIVLCSEPFHKAEFLKKLIDSIESPVIFVDMDLLYTGYVESGIIQKRNNVTIFHPTKENWKEKLTEIISKISKEKFFVIIDSFNGVYNMFDDLESAIFINSCVMLLSSLGKRVESSVLITGMARKKENEGWILTPGGKQILRSAKTGVYFLKKIKNNLVIHSINKENEDSKIFKF
;
A
#
# COMPACT_ATOMS: atom_id res chain seq x y z
N MET A 1 1.46 -31.95 -6.59
CA MET A 1 2.03 -31.22 -5.43
C MET A 1 0.94 -31.18 -4.37
N LEU A 2 1.29 -31.36 -3.09
CA LEU A 2 0.30 -31.23 -2.00
C LEU A 2 -0.12 -29.76 -1.93
N ASP A 3 -1.39 -29.47 -2.22
CA ASP A 3 -2.02 -28.17 -1.92
C ASP A 3 -1.87 -27.93 -0.41
N LYS A 4 -0.89 -27.11 -0.02
CA LYS A 4 -0.81 -26.63 1.35
C LYS A 4 -1.89 -25.58 1.50
N ASN A 5 -2.87 -25.86 2.34
CA ASN A 5 -3.82 -24.83 2.77
C ASN A 5 -3.03 -23.64 3.35
N PRO A 6 -3.39 -22.39 2.99
CA PRO A 6 -2.71 -21.21 3.50
C PRO A 6 -2.88 -21.07 5.01
N ASP A 7 -1.83 -20.58 5.69
CA ASP A 7 -1.85 -20.37 7.14
C ASP A 7 -2.89 -19.30 7.49
N GLN A 8 -3.81 -19.60 8.41
CA GLN A 8 -4.85 -18.67 8.85
C GLN A 8 -4.46 -17.99 10.16
N ILE A 9 -4.41 -16.66 10.16
CA ILE A 9 -3.99 -15.82 11.28
C ILE A 9 -5.16 -14.91 11.67
N LEU A 10 -5.62 -15.03 12.91
CA LEU A 10 -6.56 -14.08 13.49
C LEU A 10 -5.78 -12.86 13.99
N ASP A 11 -5.97 -11.71 13.32
CA ASP A 11 -5.14 -10.52 13.52
C ASP A 11 -5.99 -9.30 13.88
N SER A 12 -6.87 -9.45 14.87
CA SER A 12 -7.80 -8.39 15.33
C SER A 12 -7.14 -7.06 15.69
N LYS A 13 -5.84 -7.06 16.04
CA LYS A 13 -5.04 -5.86 16.36
C LYS A 13 -4.10 -5.42 15.23
N LEU A 14 -4.14 -6.09 14.07
CA LEU A 14 -3.28 -5.86 12.90
C LEU A 14 -1.76 -5.98 13.18
N ILE A 15 -1.37 -6.68 14.24
CA ILE A 15 0.05 -6.78 14.64
C ILE A 15 0.83 -7.63 13.63
N HIS A 16 0.25 -8.76 13.21
CA HIS A 16 0.94 -9.69 12.32
C HIS A 16 1.11 -9.09 10.93
N ILE A 17 0.07 -8.45 10.38
CA ILE A 17 0.15 -7.82 9.07
C ILE A 17 1.11 -6.61 9.08
N GLN A 18 1.15 -5.83 10.17
CA GLN A 18 2.14 -4.76 10.32
C GLN A 18 3.58 -5.29 10.34
N ASN A 19 3.82 -6.44 10.97
CA ASN A 19 5.14 -7.08 10.96
C ASN A 19 5.53 -7.54 9.54
N GLU A 20 4.59 -8.13 8.80
CA GLU A 20 4.81 -8.48 7.39
C GLU A 20 5.19 -7.25 6.55
N PHE A 21 4.51 -6.12 6.75
CA PHE A 21 4.81 -4.87 6.04
C PHE A 21 6.18 -4.29 6.39
N ARG A 22 6.65 -4.51 7.62
CA ARG A 22 7.99 -4.11 8.06
C ARG A 22 9.07 -4.98 7.45
N GLU A 23 8.83 -6.29 7.36
CA GLU A 23 9.80 -7.24 6.78
C GLU A 23 9.88 -7.13 5.25
N LYS A 24 8.73 -6.89 4.60
CA LYS A 24 8.58 -6.85 3.15
C LYS A 24 8.41 -5.41 2.67
N ILE A 25 9.52 -4.71 2.48
CA ILE A 25 9.52 -3.31 2.04
C ILE A 25 9.98 -3.15 0.58
N PRO A 26 9.17 -2.56 -0.33
CA PRO A 26 7.79 -2.11 -0.09
C PRO A 26 6.80 -3.29 -0.01
N SER A 27 5.67 -3.05 0.67
CA SER A 27 4.50 -3.92 0.64
C SER A 27 3.42 -3.32 -0.24
N ILE A 28 2.72 -4.16 -0.99
CA ILE A 28 1.68 -3.76 -1.94
C ILE A 28 0.37 -4.44 -1.53
N VAL A 29 -0.66 -3.66 -1.21
CA VAL A 29 -2.00 -4.16 -0.93
C VAL A 29 -2.92 -3.85 -2.12
N LEU A 30 -3.28 -4.92 -2.81
CA LEU A 30 -4.19 -4.91 -3.95
C LEU A 30 -5.63 -4.98 -3.48
N CYS A 31 -6.49 -4.15 -4.05
CA CYS A 31 -7.90 -4.04 -3.69
C CYS A 31 -8.76 -4.14 -4.95
N SER A 32 -9.91 -4.81 -4.87
CA SER A 32 -10.90 -4.79 -5.96
C SER A 32 -11.96 -3.71 -5.75
N GLU A 33 -12.20 -3.29 -4.51
CA GLU A 33 -13.26 -2.36 -4.12
C GLU A 33 -12.69 -1.14 -3.38
N PRO A 34 -12.96 0.10 -3.84
CA PRO A 34 -12.43 1.32 -3.23
C PRO A 34 -12.86 1.52 -1.77
N PHE A 35 -14.11 1.19 -1.44
CA PHE A 35 -14.64 1.35 -0.08
C PHE A 35 -13.98 0.40 0.92
N HIS A 36 -13.66 -0.83 0.49
CA HIS A 36 -12.93 -1.79 1.32
C HIS A 36 -11.49 -1.33 1.55
N LYS A 37 -10.85 -0.75 0.52
CA LYS A 37 -9.52 -0.13 0.63
C LYS A 37 -9.52 0.98 1.71
N ALA A 38 -10.49 1.89 1.64
CA ALA A 38 -10.62 2.98 2.60
C ALA A 38 -10.89 2.46 4.04
N GLU A 39 -11.78 1.47 4.20
CA GLU A 39 -12.04 0.83 5.49
C GLU A 39 -10.78 0.17 6.07
N PHE A 40 -10.02 -0.54 5.25
CA PHE A 40 -8.77 -1.17 5.65
C PHE A 40 -7.73 -0.14 6.06
N LEU A 41 -7.50 0.89 5.25
CA LEU A 41 -6.53 1.95 5.55
C LEU A 41 -6.88 2.68 6.84
N LYS A 42 -8.16 2.97 7.09
CA LYS A 42 -8.62 3.53 8.37
C LYS A 42 -8.23 2.61 9.53
N LYS A 43 -8.60 1.33 9.49
CA LYS A 43 -8.29 0.37 10.57
C LYS A 43 -6.79 0.22 10.80
N LEU A 44 -6.01 0.21 9.72
CA LEU A 44 -4.55 0.15 9.77
C LEU A 44 -3.96 1.38 10.46
N ILE A 45 -4.34 2.58 10.02
CA ILE A 45 -3.86 3.85 10.60
C ILE A 45 -4.26 3.96 12.07
N ASP A 46 -5.48 3.56 12.43
CA ASP A 46 -5.96 3.55 13.82
C ASP A 46 -5.12 2.61 14.71
N SER A 47 -4.56 1.53 14.14
CA SER A 47 -3.70 0.57 14.84
C SER A 47 -2.21 0.98 14.91
N ILE A 48 -1.81 2.09 14.28
CA ILE A 48 -0.41 2.55 14.24
C ILE A 48 -0.20 3.69 15.25
N GLU A 49 0.82 3.53 16.09
CA GLU A 49 1.25 4.55 17.06
C GLU A 49 2.36 5.46 16.51
N SER A 50 3.25 4.93 15.65
CA SER A 50 4.33 5.70 15.04
C SER A 50 3.82 6.80 14.09
N PRO A 51 4.61 7.82 13.76
CA PRO A 51 4.26 8.80 12.75
C PRO A 51 3.89 8.15 11.40
N VAL A 52 2.79 8.60 10.81
CA VAL A 52 2.27 8.13 9.53
C VAL A 52 2.42 9.24 8.48
N ILE A 53 3.04 8.91 7.35
CA ILE A 53 3.00 9.74 6.14
C ILE A 53 1.98 9.10 5.20
N PHE A 54 0.88 9.79 4.94
CA PHE A 54 -0.15 9.35 4.00
C PHE A 54 -0.05 10.19 2.73
N VAL A 55 0.32 9.57 1.62
CA VAL A 55 0.40 10.21 0.30
C VAL A 55 -0.88 9.86 -0.45
N ASP A 56 -1.82 10.82 -0.48
CA ASP A 56 -3.12 10.67 -1.12
C ASP A 56 -3.08 11.22 -2.55
N MET A 57 -3.14 10.33 -3.51
CA MET A 57 -3.07 10.59 -4.95
C MET A 57 -4.45 10.55 -5.61
N ASP A 58 -5.46 9.94 -4.95
CA ASP A 58 -6.83 9.83 -5.49
C ASP A 58 -7.87 10.62 -4.69
N LEU A 59 -7.45 11.30 -3.62
CA LEU A 59 -8.21 12.20 -2.75
C LEU A 59 -9.36 11.54 -2.01
N LEU A 60 -9.53 10.22 -2.08
CA LEU A 60 -10.64 9.53 -1.43
C LEU A 60 -10.52 9.57 0.09
N TYR A 61 -9.33 9.28 0.62
CA TYR A 61 -9.09 9.33 2.05
C TYR A 61 -9.23 10.75 2.60
N THR A 62 -8.65 11.72 1.88
CA THR A 62 -8.76 13.15 2.20
C THR A 62 -10.22 13.60 2.20
N GLY A 63 -11.01 13.22 1.21
CA GLY A 63 -12.45 13.53 1.17
C GLY A 63 -13.21 12.97 2.37
N TYR A 64 -12.87 11.77 2.86
CA TYR A 64 -13.46 11.23 4.08
C TYR A 64 -13.02 11.95 5.36
N VAL A 65 -11.78 12.43 5.40
CA VAL A 65 -11.28 13.25 6.52
C VAL A 65 -12.00 14.60 6.57
N GLU A 66 -12.05 15.32 5.46
CA GLU A 66 -12.66 16.66 5.39
C GLU A 66 -14.17 16.62 5.63
N SER A 67 -14.85 15.54 5.23
CA SER A 67 -16.29 15.34 5.50
C SER A 67 -16.60 14.90 6.93
N GLY A 68 -15.59 14.58 7.75
CA GLY A 68 -15.77 14.07 9.11
C GLY A 68 -16.18 12.60 9.21
N ILE A 69 -16.27 11.88 8.08
CA ILE A 69 -16.55 10.43 8.05
C ILE A 69 -15.39 9.64 8.68
N ILE A 70 -14.14 10.06 8.42
CA ILE A 70 -12.94 9.55 9.07
C ILE A 70 -12.35 10.63 9.95
N GLN A 71 -12.21 10.37 11.25
CA GLN A 71 -11.47 11.26 12.12
C GLN A 71 -9.96 11.09 11.89
N LYS A 72 -9.30 12.14 11.39
CA LYS A 72 -7.84 12.14 11.21
C LYS A 72 -7.13 12.02 12.55
N ARG A 73 -6.21 11.08 12.66
CA ARG A 73 -5.34 10.89 13.83
C ARG A 73 -4.22 11.92 13.84
N ASN A 74 -3.79 12.35 15.04
CA ASN A 74 -2.76 13.36 15.22
C ASN A 74 -1.37 12.95 14.69
N ASN A 75 -1.09 11.64 14.66
CA ASN A 75 0.16 11.10 14.14
C ASN A 75 0.19 10.99 12.60
N VAL A 76 -0.85 11.45 11.89
CA VAL A 76 -0.95 11.35 10.43
C VAL A 76 -0.66 12.69 9.75
N THR A 77 0.36 12.72 8.91
CA THR A 77 0.60 13.82 7.96
C THR A 77 0.16 13.41 6.57
N ILE A 78 -0.71 14.19 5.94
CA ILE A 78 -1.27 13.90 4.61
C ILE A 78 -0.57 14.77 3.56
N PHE A 79 -0.15 14.17 2.47
CA PHE A 79 0.44 14.80 1.30
C PHE A 79 -0.46 14.58 0.08
N HIS A 80 -0.63 15.62 -0.74
CA HIS A 80 -1.39 15.56 -2.00
C HIS A 80 -0.48 16.00 -3.17
N PRO A 81 0.41 15.11 -3.65
CA PRO A 81 1.25 15.42 -4.81
C PRO A 81 0.40 15.67 -6.06
N THR A 82 0.73 16.71 -6.82
CA THR A 82 0.14 17.02 -8.13
C THR A 82 1.19 16.93 -9.23
N LYS A 83 0.78 17.01 -10.50
CA LYS A 83 1.72 17.01 -11.65
C LYS A 83 2.78 18.11 -11.54
N GLU A 84 2.44 19.23 -10.90
CA GLU A 84 3.29 20.41 -10.75
C GLU A 84 4.28 20.29 -9.59
N ASN A 85 3.88 19.66 -8.47
CA ASN A 85 4.64 19.70 -7.22
C ASN A 85 5.18 18.34 -6.74
N TRP A 86 4.90 17.25 -7.46
CA TRP A 86 5.23 15.91 -6.97
C TRP A 86 6.71 15.71 -6.67
N LYS A 87 7.62 16.32 -7.44
CA LYS A 87 9.08 16.23 -7.21
C LYS A 87 9.46 16.80 -5.86
N GLU A 88 8.94 17.98 -5.55
CA GLU A 88 9.18 18.66 -4.28
C GLU A 88 8.61 17.85 -3.12
N LYS A 89 7.34 17.44 -3.21
CA LYS A 89 6.65 16.67 -2.16
C LYS A 89 7.31 15.31 -1.91
N LEU A 90 7.71 14.62 -2.98
CA LEU A 90 8.44 13.36 -2.88
C LEU A 90 9.83 13.56 -2.24
N THR A 91 10.53 14.62 -2.60
CA THR A 91 11.84 14.96 -2.00
C THR A 91 11.69 15.24 -0.50
N GLU A 92 10.64 15.97 -0.11
CA GLU A 92 10.30 16.22 1.28
C GLU A 92 10.05 14.91 2.04
N ILE A 93 9.24 14.01 1.49
CA ILE A 93 8.92 12.71 2.07
C ILE A 93 10.19 11.86 2.24
N ILE A 94 11.02 11.76 1.18
CA ILE A 94 12.28 11.01 1.20
C ILE A 94 13.23 11.57 2.28
N SER A 95 13.35 12.89 2.38
CA SER A 95 14.16 13.56 3.40
C SER A 95 13.72 13.20 4.82
N LYS A 96 12.41 13.20 5.11
CA LYS A 96 11.86 12.78 6.41
C LYS A 96 12.20 11.32 6.71
N ILE A 97 11.91 10.42 5.78
CA ILE A 97 12.10 8.97 5.96
C ILE A 97 13.58 8.59 6.06
N SER A 98 14.50 9.38 5.50
CA SER A 98 15.93 9.14 5.66
C SER A 98 16.46 9.38 7.08
N LYS A 99 15.69 10.05 7.94
CA LYS A 99 16.12 10.52 9.27
C LYS A 99 15.38 9.85 10.42
N GLU A 100 14.09 9.61 10.23
CA GLU A 100 13.20 9.12 11.28
C GLU A 100 12.31 7.97 10.77
N LYS A 101 11.82 7.18 11.72
CA LYS A 101 10.94 6.04 11.45
C LYS A 101 9.52 6.52 11.16
N PHE A 102 8.99 6.12 10.01
CA PHE A 102 7.61 6.38 9.60
C PHE A 102 6.91 5.10 9.15
N PHE A 103 5.58 5.11 9.27
CA PHE A 103 4.72 4.24 8.47
C PHE A 103 4.24 5.03 7.26
N VAL A 104 4.72 4.68 6.08
CA VAL A 104 4.44 5.41 4.84
C VAL A 104 3.37 4.67 4.06
N ILE A 105 2.29 5.35 3.71
CA ILE A 105 1.20 4.84 2.89
C ILE A 105 1.14 5.67 1.62
N ILE A 106 1.29 5.03 0.46
CA ILE A 106 1.08 5.64 -0.85
C ILE A 106 -0.26 5.11 -1.38
N ASP A 107 -1.29 5.95 -1.34
CA ASP A 107 -2.63 5.64 -1.81
C ASP A 107 -2.96 6.47 -3.05
N SER A 108 -2.91 5.95 -4.28
CA SER A 108 -2.62 4.58 -4.70
C SER A 108 -1.72 4.55 -5.93
N PHE A 109 -1.19 3.36 -6.28
CA PHE A 109 -0.47 3.14 -7.53
C PHE A 109 -1.24 3.66 -8.75
N ASN A 110 -2.57 3.55 -8.74
CA ASN A 110 -3.40 4.05 -9.84
C ASN A 110 -3.27 5.57 -10.00
N GLY A 111 -3.33 6.31 -8.89
CA GLY A 111 -3.10 7.75 -8.90
C GLY A 111 -1.70 8.11 -9.38
N VAL A 112 -0.68 7.39 -8.89
CA VAL A 112 0.71 7.59 -9.34
C VAL A 112 0.87 7.35 -10.83
N TYR A 113 0.35 6.24 -11.37
CA TYR A 113 0.47 5.92 -12.78
C TYR A 113 -0.42 6.74 -13.71
N ASN A 114 -1.47 7.38 -13.20
CA ASN A 114 -2.31 8.31 -13.96
C ASN A 114 -1.71 9.71 -14.02
N MET A 115 -0.82 10.03 -13.08
CA MET A 115 -0.12 11.32 -13.06
C MET A 115 0.91 11.43 -14.20
N PHE A 116 1.28 10.31 -14.82
CA PHE A 116 2.26 10.27 -15.90
C PHE A 116 1.80 9.44 -17.10
N ASP A 117 1.96 10.01 -18.29
CA ASP A 117 1.39 9.47 -19.54
C ASP A 117 2.41 8.64 -20.35
N ASP A 118 3.70 8.67 -19.99
CA ASP A 118 4.79 8.00 -20.71
C ASP A 118 5.51 6.90 -19.90
N LEU A 119 6.22 6.03 -20.62
CA LEU A 119 6.93 4.87 -20.06
C LEU A 119 8.12 5.29 -19.17
N GLU A 120 8.83 6.36 -19.51
CA GLU A 120 10.00 6.81 -18.75
C GLU A 120 9.59 7.26 -17.36
N SER A 121 8.45 7.94 -17.26
CA SER A 121 7.86 8.34 -16.00
C SER A 121 7.45 7.15 -15.10
N ALA A 122 6.97 6.05 -15.68
CA ALA A 122 6.67 4.83 -14.92
C ALA A 122 7.94 4.18 -14.32
N ILE A 123 9.04 4.14 -15.09
CA ILE A 123 10.35 3.65 -14.62
C ILE A 123 10.89 4.55 -13.52
N PHE A 124 10.77 5.86 -13.70
CA PHE A 124 11.20 6.86 -12.73
C PHE A 124 10.47 6.68 -11.39
N ILE A 125 9.15 6.55 -11.41
CA ILE A 125 8.35 6.32 -10.20
C ILE A 125 8.74 5.03 -9.48
N ASN A 126 8.90 3.94 -10.23
CA ASN A 126 9.33 2.67 -9.64
C ASN A 126 10.68 2.85 -8.93
N SER A 127 11.60 3.61 -9.54
CA SER A 127 12.91 3.94 -8.95
C SER A 127 12.77 4.77 -7.68
N CYS A 128 11.86 5.74 -7.65
CA CYS A 128 11.55 6.53 -6.44
C CYS A 128 10.98 5.69 -5.32
N VAL A 129 10.03 4.80 -5.62
CA VAL A 129 9.46 3.85 -4.65
C VAL A 129 10.56 2.93 -4.09
N MET A 130 11.46 2.44 -4.95
CA MET A 130 12.60 1.62 -4.52
C MET A 130 13.57 2.39 -3.63
N LEU A 131 13.88 3.65 -3.98
CA LEU A 131 14.74 4.52 -3.18
C LEU A 131 14.12 4.79 -1.79
N LEU A 132 12.85 5.18 -1.77
CA LEU A 132 12.05 5.38 -0.57
C LEU A 132 12.07 4.16 0.33
N SER A 133 11.83 2.98 -0.26
CA SER A 133 11.84 1.69 0.44
C SER A 133 13.21 1.34 1.00
N SER A 134 14.27 1.60 0.24
CA SER A 134 15.66 1.34 0.65
C SER A 134 16.07 2.23 1.83
N LEU A 135 15.75 3.52 1.77
CA LEU A 135 16.04 4.47 2.85
C LEU A 135 15.19 4.17 4.08
N GLY A 136 13.89 3.94 3.88
CA GLY A 136 12.97 3.59 4.96
C GLY A 136 13.41 2.33 5.70
N LYS A 137 13.90 1.31 4.99
CA LYS A 137 14.41 0.09 5.60
C LYS A 137 15.56 0.34 6.59
N ARG A 138 16.43 1.31 6.32
CA ARG A 138 17.59 1.63 7.19
C ARG A 138 17.18 2.17 8.56
N VAL A 139 16.01 2.81 8.64
CA VAL A 139 15.45 3.40 9.86
C VAL A 139 14.21 2.64 10.36
N GLU A 140 14.04 1.38 9.91
CA GLU A 140 12.89 0.52 10.25
C GLU A 140 11.51 1.09 9.90
N SER A 141 11.44 2.00 8.92
CA SER A 141 10.17 2.44 8.37
C SER A 141 9.48 1.31 7.60
N SER A 142 8.17 1.43 7.45
CA SER A 142 7.37 0.59 6.54
C SER A 142 6.92 1.44 5.36
N VAL A 143 6.92 0.86 4.15
CA VAL A 143 6.36 1.51 2.95
C VAL A 143 5.29 0.61 2.38
N LEU A 144 4.04 1.02 2.58
CA LEU A 144 2.85 0.39 2.05
C LEU A 144 2.35 1.17 0.84
N ILE A 145 2.01 0.44 -0.22
CA ILE A 145 1.41 1.01 -1.42
C ILE A 145 0.11 0.29 -1.68
N THR A 146 -0.96 1.01 -1.91
CA THR A 146 -2.24 0.41 -2.30
C THR A 146 -2.43 0.49 -3.81
N GLY A 147 -3.26 -0.38 -4.36
CA GLY A 147 -3.63 -0.32 -5.76
C GLY A 147 -4.95 -1.01 -6.00
N MET A 148 -5.79 -0.39 -6.81
CA MET A 148 -6.95 -1.03 -7.39
C MET A 148 -6.46 -2.02 -8.45
N ALA A 149 -6.86 -3.28 -8.34
CA ALA A 149 -6.34 -4.36 -9.17
C ALA A 149 -7.38 -5.46 -9.42
N ARG A 150 -7.15 -6.20 -10.50
CA ARG A 150 -7.90 -7.42 -10.84
C ARG A 150 -6.95 -8.53 -11.24
N LYS A 151 -7.38 -9.78 -11.06
CA LYS A 151 -6.66 -10.95 -11.58
C LYS A 151 -7.08 -11.16 -13.04
N LYS A 152 -6.11 -11.22 -13.94
CA LYS A 152 -6.30 -11.58 -15.35
C LYS A 152 -5.79 -12.99 -15.56
N GLU A 153 -6.53 -13.80 -16.32
CA GLU A 153 -6.12 -15.16 -16.68
C GLU A 153 -4.75 -15.13 -17.34
N ASN A 154 -3.86 -16.04 -16.92
CA ASN A 154 -2.48 -16.21 -17.39
C ASN A 154 -1.49 -15.05 -17.16
N GLU A 155 -1.95 -13.85 -16.80
CA GLU A 155 -1.10 -12.66 -16.55
C GLU A 155 -0.97 -12.31 -15.06
N GLY A 156 -1.79 -12.94 -14.20
CA GLY A 156 -1.79 -12.67 -12.76
C GLY A 156 -2.47 -11.35 -12.41
N TRP A 157 -1.97 -10.67 -11.38
CA TRP A 157 -2.58 -9.42 -10.90
C TRP A 157 -2.12 -8.22 -11.71
N ILE A 158 -3.08 -7.40 -12.16
CA ILE A 158 -2.84 -6.16 -12.91
C ILE A 158 -3.60 -4.99 -12.27
N LEU A 159 -3.05 -3.79 -12.36
CA LEU A 159 -3.72 -2.58 -11.88
C LEU A 159 -4.94 -2.24 -12.75
N THR A 160 -5.98 -1.72 -12.12
CA THR A 160 -7.24 -1.31 -12.78
C THR A 160 -7.65 0.07 -12.30
N PRO A 161 -7.95 1.03 -13.19
CA PRO A 161 -7.94 0.93 -14.65
C PRO A 161 -6.51 0.89 -15.25
N GLY A 162 -6.41 0.60 -16.55
CA GLY A 162 -5.16 0.72 -17.31
C GLY A 162 -4.34 -0.56 -17.49
N GLY A 163 -4.58 -1.62 -16.71
CA GLY A 163 -3.94 -2.93 -16.90
C GLY A 163 -2.43 -2.96 -16.70
N LYS A 164 -1.86 -1.93 -16.06
CA LYS A 164 -0.41 -1.83 -15.81
C LYS A 164 0.04 -2.96 -14.87
N GLN A 165 1.22 -3.52 -15.14
CA GLN A 165 1.81 -4.55 -14.30
C GLN A 165 2.25 -3.98 -12.95
N ILE A 166 2.20 -4.84 -11.92
CA ILE A 166 2.58 -4.47 -10.55
C ILE A 166 4.08 -4.70 -10.37
N LEU A 167 4.76 -3.73 -9.75
CA LEU A 167 6.16 -3.88 -9.37
C LEU A 167 6.35 -5.11 -8.48
N ARG A 168 7.19 -6.05 -8.91
CA ARG A 168 7.50 -7.27 -8.15
C ARG A 168 9.00 -7.49 -8.04
N SER A 169 9.46 -7.61 -6.80
CA SER A 169 10.81 -8.07 -6.47
C SER A 169 10.73 -9.16 -5.40
N ALA A 170 11.81 -9.91 -5.18
CA ALA A 170 11.85 -10.91 -4.10
C ALA A 170 11.68 -10.30 -2.69
N LYS A 171 11.89 -8.99 -2.55
CA LYS A 171 11.76 -8.25 -1.29
C LYS A 171 10.39 -7.61 -1.12
N THR A 172 9.61 -7.52 -2.20
CA THR A 172 8.28 -6.90 -2.22
C THR A 172 7.24 -7.87 -1.69
N GLY A 173 6.48 -7.44 -0.69
CA GLY A 173 5.30 -8.18 -0.22
C GLY A 173 4.10 -7.82 -1.09
N VAL A 174 3.34 -8.80 -1.56
CA VAL A 174 2.11 -8.55 -2.33
C VAL A 174 0.95 -9.20 -1.61
N TYR A 175 -0.10 -8.44 -1.40
CA TYR A 175 -1.24 -8.82 -0.60
C TYR A 175 -2.53 -8.47 -1.34
N PHE A 176 -3.60 -9.23 -1.16
CA PHE A 176 -4.90 -8.94 -1.71
C PHE A 176 -5.94 -8.79 -0.60
N LEU A 177 -6.61 -7.64 -0.57
CA LEU A 177 -7.66 -7.30 0.35
C LEU A 177 -9.01 -7.78 -0.19
N LYS A 178 -9.72 -8.56 0.62
CA LYS A 178 -11.07 -9.03 0.34
C LYS A 178 -11.98 -8.79 1.55
N LYS A 179 -13.24 -8.48 1.30
CA LYS A 179 -14.28 -8.52 2.33
C LYS A 179 -15.03 -9.84 2.23
N ILE A 180 -15.07 -10.60 3.33
CA ILE A 180 -15.80 -11.86 3.43
C ILE A 180 -16.85 -11.69 4.51
N LYS A 181 -18.13 -11.67 4.11
CA LYS A 181 -19.25 -11.25 4.98
C LYS A 181 -18.97 -9.84 5.53
N ASN A 182 -18.82 -9.70 6.84
CA ASN A 182 -18.53 -8.41 7.49
C ASN A 182 -17.05 -8.23 7.86
N ASN A 183 -16.18 -9.21 7.60
CA ASN A 183 -14.78 -9.17 8.01
C ASN A 183 -13.88 -8.81 6.83
N LEU A 184 -12.88 -7.97 7.09
CA LEU A 184 -11.80 -7.73 6.13
C LEU A 184 -10.75 -8.84 6.29
N VAL A 185 -10.27 -9.32 5.15
CA VAL A 185 -9.30 -10.41 5.08
C VAL A 185 -8.22 -10.02 4.09
N ILE A 186 -6.96 -10.19 4.48
CA ILE A 186 -5.81 -10.04 3.59
C ILE A 186 -5.21 -11.39 3.26
N HIS A 187 -5.01 -11.65 1.98
CA HIS A 187 -4.32 -12.81 1.45
C HIS A 187 -2.92 -12.39 1.02
N SER A 188 -1.86 -13.02 1.55
CA SER A 188 -0.51 -12.87 1.02
C SER A 188 -0.38 -13.65 -0.27
N ILE A 189 0.10 -13.00 -1.33
CA ILE A 189 0.27 -13.58 -2.67
C ILE A 189 1.75 -13.91 -2.88
N ASN A 190 2.04 -15.19 -3.09
CA ASN A 190 3.39 -15.65 -3.41
C ASN A 190 3.78 -15.35 -4.87
N LYS A 191 5.00 -15.73 -5.29
CA LYS A 191 5.46 -15.55 -6.67
C LYS A 191 4.63 -16.33 -7.70
N GLU A 192 4.01 -17.42 -7.29
CA GLU A 192 3.15 -18.29 -8.10
C GLU A 192 1.71 -17.78 -8.20
N ASN A 193 1.40 -16.61 -7.60
CA ASN A 193 0.06 -16.01 -7.51
C ASN A 193 -0.95 -16.84 -6.71
N GLU A 194 -0.44 -17.61 -5.75
CA GLU A 194 -1.20 -18.40 -4.81
C GLU A 194 -1.18 -17.77 -3.42
N ASP A 195 -2.21 -18.07 -2.65
CA ASP A 195 -2.34 -17.58 -1.29
C ASP A 195 -1.37 -18.36 -0.37
N SER A 196 -0.51 -17.64 0.35
CA SER A 196 0.40 -18.26 1.32
C SER A 196 -0.06 -18.07 2.77
N LYS A 197 -0.64 -16.92 3.10
CA LYS A 197 -1.13 -16.57 4.44
C LYS A 197 -2.44 -15.81 4.33
N ILE A 198 -3.34 -16.00 5.28
CA ILE A 198 -4.63 -15.31 5.36
C ILE A 198 -4.74 -14.62 6.72
N PHE A 199 -4.85 -13.29 6.73
CA PHE A 199 -5.02 -12.45 7.91
C PHE A 199 -6.48 -12.01 8.03
N LYS A 200 -7.13 -12.27 9.17
CA LYS A 200 -8.53 -11.90 9.42
C LYS A 200 -8.61 -10.82 10.49
N PHE A 201 -9.28 -9.71 10.17
CA PHE A 201 -9.41 -8.51 11.02
C PHE A 201 -10.82 -8.38 11.61
#